data_AF-A0A455VXM8-F1
#
_entry.id   AF-A0A455VXM8-F1
#
_cell.length_a   1.000
_cell.length_b   1.000
_cell.length_c   1.000
_cell.angle_alpha   90.00
_cell.angle_beta   90.00
_cell.angle_gamma   90.00
#
_symmetry.space_group_name_H-M   'P 1'
#
loop_
_entity.id
_entity.type
_entity.pdbx_description
1 polymer ?
#
loop_
_entity_poly.entity_id
_entity_poly.type
_entity_poly.pdbx_seq_one_letter_code
_entity_poly.pdbx_strand_id
1 'polypeptide(L)'
;MNVFRPYRRLTLAEQYHGLRAHFPDGKCTITGKNKKLVWEGMLKPVPFSRGYKIRLEYAPPSAPRCFVVSPDLKKLSDGKKIPHTYASLASSKITQLCLYLPRERHPDKHAEWVPQYQLSETILPWASLWLFYFEQWLHSGIWEGGGAHPNDDDDGIYYEKIPRQGTYSQDRRKP
;
A
#
# COMPACT_ATOMS: atom_id res chain seq x y z
N MET A 1 -3.59 -7.98 16.07
CA MET A 1 -4.98 -7.84 15.59
C MET A 1 -5.42 -9.18 15.04
N ASN A 2 -6.49 -9.78 15.57
CA ASN A 2 -7.10 -10.97 14.97
C ASN A 2 -7.95 -10.52 13.79
N VAL A 3 -7.42 -10.65 12.58
CA VAL A 3 -8.17 -10.38 11.35
C VAL A 3 -8.95 -11.64 11.00
N PHE A 4 -10.27 -11.51 10.79
CA PHE A 4 -11.05 -12.67 10.39
C PHE A 4 -10.61 -13.15 9.01
N ARG A 5 -10.28 -14.45 8.91
CA ARG A 5 -9.82 -15.08 7.68
C ARG A 5 -10.87 -16.09 7.16
N PRO A 6 -11.73 -15.71 6.21
CA PRO A 6 -12.58 -16.69 5.55
C PRO A 6 -11.75 -17.68 4.74
N TYR A 7 -12.33 -18.87 4.48
CA TYR A 7 -11.67 -19.89 3.65
C TYR A 7 -11.51 -19.45 2.18
N ARG A 8 -12.47 -18.69 1.65
CA ARG A 8 -12.44 -18.15 0.28
C ARG A 8 -11.97 -16.70 0.23
N ARG A 9 -11.50 -16.29 -0.94
CA ARG A 9 -11.20 -14.88 -1.23
C ARG A 9 -12.46 -14.03 -1.12
N LEU A 10 -12.31 -12.82 -0.61
CA LEU A 10 -13.38 -11.84 -0.59
C LEU A 10 -13.54 -11.21 -1.97
N THR A 11 -14.79 -11.03 -2.38
CA THR A 11 -15.17 -10.35 -3.62
C THR A 11 -14.98 -8.84 -3.47
N LEU A 12 -14.93 -8.11 -4.59
CA LEU A 12 -14.88 -6.65 -4.55
C LEU A 12 -16.09 -6.03 -3.85
N ALA A 13 -17.27 -6.66 -3.93
CA ALA A 13 -18.46 -6.21 -3.23
C ALA A 13 -18.31 -6.37 -1.70
N GLU A 14 -17.79 -7.49 -1.22
CA GLU A 14 -17.54 -7.71 0.22
C GLU A 14 -16.49 -6.74 0.76
N GLN A 15 -15.42 -6.50 -0.01
CA GLN A 15 -14.40 -5.50 0.30
C GLN A 15 -15.00 -4.09 0.36
N TYR A 16 -15.87 -3.75 -0.60
CA TYR A 16 -16.59 -2.49 -0.63
C TYR A 16 -17.48 -2.30 0.60
N HIS A 17 -18.26 -3.32 0.97
CA HIS A 17 -19.13 -3.24 2.15
C HIS A 17 -18.32 -3.09 3.45
N GLY A 18 -17.21 -3.82 3.59
CA GLY A 18 -16.30 -3.67 4.73
C GLY A 18 -15.74 -2.24 4.86
N LEU A 19 -15.31 -1.66 3.75
CA LEU A 19 -14.81 -0.28 3.70
C LEU A 19 -15.91 0.74 4.03
N ARG A 20 -17.12 0.57 3.48
CA ARG A 20 -18.25 1.48 3.78
C ARG A 20 -18.73 1.38 5.23
N ALA A 21 -18.58 0.22 5.87
CA ALA A 21 -18.97 0.01 7.26
C ALA A 21 -17.96 0.64 8.24
N HIS A 22 -16.66 0.40 8.03
CA HIS A 22 -15.62 0.85 8.98
C HIS A 22 -15.08 2.26 8.68
N PHE A 23 -15.18 2.71 7.43
CA PHE A 23 -14.70 4.03 6.98
C PHE A 23 -15.78 4.75 6.16
N PRO A 24 -16.93 5.08 6.78
CA PRO A 24 -18.12 5.60 6.08
C PRO A 24 -17.91 6.98 5.42
N ASP A 25 -17.01 7.79 5.97
CA ASP A 25 -16.69 9.13 5.44
C ASP A 25 -15.86 9.08 4.16
N GLY A 26 -15.23 7.94 3.87
CA GLY A 26 -14.48 7.73 2.65
C GLY A 26 -15.37 7.41 1.45
N LYS A 27 -15.01 7.96 0.30
CA LYS A 27 -15.64 7.65 -0.98
C LYS A 27 -15.12 6.31 -1.49
N CYS A 28 -15.98 5.29 -1.50
CA CYS A 28 -15.66 3.98 -2.07
C CYS A 28 -16.37 3.82 -3.42
N THR A 29 -15.70 3.26 -4.42
CA THR A 29 -16.26 3.00 -5.76
C THR A 29 -15.71 1.69 -6.33
N ILE A 30 -16.52 1.03 -7.15
CA ILE A 30 -16.09 -0.07 -8.00
C ILE A 30 -16.12 0.42 -9.45
N THR A 31 -15.02 0.25 -10.17
CA THR A 31 -14.78 0.81 -11.51
C THR A 31 -14.18 -0.24 -12.45
N GLY A 32 -13.97 0.13 -13.72
CA GLY A 32 -13.28 -0.71 -14.69
C GLY A 32 -14.03 -2.01 -15.01
N LYS A 33 -15.36 -1.93 -15.21
CA LYS A 33 -16.24 -3.09 -15.43
C LYS A 33 -16.20 -4.09 -14.26
N ASN A 34 -16.34 -3.59 -13.03
CA ASN A 34 -16.32 -4.39 -11.80
C ASN A 34 -15.01 -5.13 -11.51
N LYS A 35 -13.88 -4.56 -11.91
CA LYS A 35 -12.55 -5.18 -11.72
C LYS A 35 -11.62 -4.40 -10.80
N LYS A 36 -11.97 -3.17 -10.44
CA LYS A 36 -11.13 -2.31 -9.59
C LYS A 36 -11.97 -1.63 -8.52
N LEU A 37 -11.61 -1.85 -7.27
CA LEU A 37 -12.09 -1.08 -6.13
C LEU A 37 -11.15 0.10 -5.89
N VAL A 38 -11.73 1.27 -5.65
CA VAL A 38 -11.02 2.48 -5.22
C VAL A 38 -11.73 3.05 -4.01
N TRP A 39 -10.96 3.30 -2.96
CA TRP A 39 -11.40 4.05 -1.79
C TRP A 39 -10.54 5.29 -1.62
N GLU A 40 -11.17 6.44 -1.37
CA GLU A 40 -10.49 7.70 -1.07
C GLU A 40 -11.10 8.36 0.14
N GLY A 41 -10.28 8.75 1.11
CA GLY A 41 -10.75 9.36 2.35
C GLY A 41 -9.62 9.99 3.16
N MET A 42 -9.96 10.54 4.31
CA MET A 42 -8.98 11.10 5.25
C MET A 42 -8.68 10.08 6.33
N LEU A 43 -7.39 9.87 6.62
CA LEU A 43 -6.93 9.19 7.83
C LEU A 43 -6.28 10.20 8.79
N LYS A 44 -6.53 10.01 10.07
CA LYS A 44 -5.87 10.70 11.19
C LYS A 44 -5.44 9.62 12.18
N PRO A 45 -4.14 9.29 12.27
CA PRO A 45 -3.65 8.19 13.10
C PRO A 45 -4.09 8.27 14.57
N VAL A 46 -3.99 9.45 15.15
CA VAL A 46 -4.57 9.79 16.46
C VAL A 46 -5.32 11.14 16.38
N PRO A 47 -6.15 11.52 17.37
CA PRO A 47 -7.01 12.71 17.28
C PRO A 47 -6.28 14.03 16.93
N PHE A 48 -5.06 14.18 17.44
CA PHE A 48 -4.22 15.37 17.23
C PHE A 48 -3.24 15.24 16.05
N SER A 49 -3.20 14.08 15.38
CA SER A 49 -2.40 13.90 14.18
C SER A 49 -2.89 14.78 13.04
N ARG A 50 -1.98 14.98 12.08
CA ARG A 50 -2.31 15.58 10.81
C ARG A 50 -3.32 14.72 10.06
N GLY A 51 -4.17 15.37 9.25
CA GLY A 51 -5.03 14.67 8.30
C GLY A 51 -4.26 14.29 7.03
N TYR A 52 -4.35 13.03 6.63
CA TYR A 52 -3.75 12.49 5.41
C TYR A 52 -4.85 12.03 4.45
N LYS A 53 -4.87 12.57 3.23
CA LYS A 53 -5.73 12.08 2.17
C LYS A 53 -5.13 10.80 1.61
N ILE A 54 -5.85 9.71 1.78
CA ILE A 54 -5.44 8.38 1.36
C ILE A 54 -6.24 7.96 0.13
N ARG A 55 -5.55 7.29 -0.79
CA ARG A 55 -6.14 6.55 -1.90
C ARG A 55 -5.73 5.10 -1.79
N LEU A 56 -6.71 4.21 -1.68
CA LEU A 56 -6.54 2.77 -1.69
C LEU A 56 -7.09 2.22 -3.01
N GLU A 57 -6.27 1.43 -3.72
CA GLU A 57 -6.67 0.75 -4.94
C GLU A 57 -6.51 -0.75 -4.80
N TYR A 58 -7.51 -1.51 -5.25
CA TYR A 58 -7.47 -2.97 -5.27
C TYR A 58 -8.07 -3.53 -6.56
N ALA A 59 -7.25 -4.27 -7.32
CA ALA A 59 -7.64 -4.89 -8.59
C ALA A 59 -7.09 -6.33 -8.65
N PRO A 60 -7.85 -7.32 -8.15
CA PRO A 60 -7.46 -8.73 -8.23
C PRO A 60 -7.07 -9.14 -9.67
N PRO A 61 -6.06 -10.02 -9.84
CA PRO A 61 -5.35 -10.76 -8.80
C PRO A 61 -4.23 -9.98 -8.10
N SER A 62 -3.98 -8.72 -8.49
CA SER A 62 -2.94 -7.90 -7.88
C SER A 62 -3.27 -7.52 -6.44
N ALA A 63 -2.23 -7.42 -5.61
CA ALA A 63 -2.35 -7.00 -4.22
C ALA A 63 -2.73 -5.51 -4.10
N PRO A 64 -3.34 -5.07 -3.00
CA PRO A 64 -3.79 -3.69 -2.82
C PRO A 64 -2.61 -2.73 -2.73
N ARG A 65 -2.80 -1.52 -3.25
CA ARG A 65 -1.85 -0.41 -3.19
C ARG A 65 -2.48 0.75 -2.43
N CYS A 66 -1.73 1.30 -1.48
CA CYS A 66 -2.17 2.40 -0.63
C CYS A 66 -1.26 3.61 -0.84
N PHE A 67 -1.85 4.77 -1.05
CA PHE A 67 -1.15 6.00 -1.39
C PHE A 67 -1.54 7.12 -0.45
N VAL A 68 -0.56 7.91 -0.02
CA VAL A 68 -0.77 9.24 0.54
C VAL A 68 -0.78 10.24 -0.61
N VAL A 69 -1.94 10.86 -0.83
CA VAL A 69 -2.17 11.85 -1.90
C VAL A 69 -1.88 13.26 -1.42
N SER A 70 -2.18 13.54 -0.15
CA SER A 70 -1.81 14.80 0.50
C SER A 70 -1.73 14.61 2.02
N PRO A 71 -0.87 15.36 2.72
CA PRO A 71 0.15 16.27 2.20
C PRO A 71 1.28 15.54 1.45
N ASP A 72 2.13 16.31 0.78
CA ASP A 72 3.35 15.80 0.15
C ASP A 72 4.35 15.36 1.23
N LEU A 73 4.50 14.04 1.42
CA LEU A 73 5.36 13.50 2.47
C LEU A 73 6.84 13.82 2.27
N LYS A 74 7.31 13.94 1.02
CA LYS A 74 8.72 14.27 0.73
C LYS A 74 9.05 15.69 1.15
N LYS A 75 8.08 16.60 1.03
CA LYS A 75 8.20 17.96 1.58
C LYS A 75 8.20 17.94 3.10
N LEU A 76 7.42 17.07 3.73
CA LEU A 76 7.41 16.95 5.19
C LEU A 76 8.69 16.37 5.76
N SER A 77 9.33 15.44 5.04
CA SER A 77 10.59 14.84 5.45
C SER A 77 11.80 15.73 5.20
N ASP A 78 11.62 16.95 4.68
CA ASP A 78 12.69 17.87 4.30
C ASP A 78 13.75 17.20 3.41
N GLY A 79 13.29 16.41 2.43
CA GLY A 79 14.16 15.67 1.51
C GLY A 79 14.81 14.41 2.10
N LYS A 80 14.63 14.10 3.39
CA LYS A 80 15.08 12.83 3.98
C LYS A 80 14.34 11.67 3.32
N LYS A 81 15.05 10.55 3.12
CA LYS A 81 14.48 9.31 2.58
C LYS A 81 13.50 8.71 3.60
N ILE A 82 12.27 8.50 3.17
CA ILE A 82 11.18 8.05 4.04
C ILE A 82 11.18 6.52 4.07
N PRO A 83 11.29 5.89 5.26
CA PRO A 83 11.25 4.44 5.40
C PRO A 83 9.96 3.82 4.84
N HIS A 84 10.05 2.59 4.34
CA HIS A 84 8.90 1.78 3.89
C HIS A 84 7.96 2.47 2.88
N THR A 85 8.51 3.02 1.80
CA THR A 85 7.74 3.61 0.70
C THR A 85 8.12 3.00 -0.66
N TYR A 86 7.21 2.92 -1.61
CA TYR A 86 7.60 2.49 -2.95
C TYR A 86 8.29 3.63 -3.71
N ALA A 87 9.23 3.26 -4.59
CA ALA A 87 9.89 4.17 -5.51
C ALA A 87 8.86 4.95 -6.30
N SER A 88 9.03 6.26 -6.32
CA SER A 88 8.24 7.16 -7.14
C SER A 88 9.17 8.17 -7.78
N LEU A 89 8.74 8.73 -8.92
CA LEU A 89 9.47 9.82 -9.55
C LEU A 89 9.71 10.95 -8.54
N ALA A 90 10.87 11.61 -8.62
CA ALA A 90 11.22 12.70 -7.72
C ALA A 90 10.16 13.82 -7.71
N SER A 91 9.54 14.08 -8.88
CA SER A 91 8.46 15.05 -9.05
C SER A 91 7.08 14.60 -8.52
N SER A 92 6.91 13.32 -8.18
CA SER A 92 5.65 12.81 -7.64
C SER A 92 5.45 13.30 -6.20
N LYS A 93 4.32 13.99 -5.98
CA LYS A 93 3.82 14.38 -4.66
C LYS A 93 3.02 13.28 -3.96
N ILE A 94 2.72 12.20 -4.68
CA ILE A 94 2.01 11.03 -4.17
C ILE A 94 3.04 10.00 -3.72
N THR A 95 2.90 9.53 -2.49
CA THR A 95 3.76 8.50 -1.90
C THR A 95 2.97 7.21 -1.75
N GLN A 96 3.45 6.12 -2.35
CA GLN A 96 2.89 4.79 -2.12
C GLN A 96 3.53 4.17 -0.88
N LEU A 97 2.71 3.70 0.05
CA LEU A 97 3.16 3.11 1.30
C LEU A 97 3.49 1.63 1.09
N CYS A 98 4.54 1.15 1.77
CA CYS A 98 4.72 -0.26 2.00
C CYS A 98 4.21 -0.65 3.37
N LEU A 99 3.18 -1.51 3.37
CA LEU A 99 2.40 -1.84 4.55
C LEU A 99 2.51 -3.32 4.95
N TYR A 100 3.09 -4.16 4.09
CA TYR A 100 3.22 -5.59 4.32
C TYR A 100 4.30 -6.20 3.43
N LEU A 101 4.88 -7.32 3.88
CA LEU A 101 5.83 -8.13 3.13
C LEU A 101 5.07 -9.11 2.21
N PRO A 102 5.22 -9.00 0.88
CA PRO A 102 4.58 -9.93 -0.05
C PRO A 102 5.27 -11.30 -0.02
N ARG A 103 4.52 -12.35 -0.37
CA ARG A 103 4.93 -13.77 -0.31
C ARG A 103 6.30 -14.02 -0.95
N GLU A 104 6.56 -13.39 -2.08
CA GLU A 104 7.75 -13.61 -2.89
C GLU A 104 9.02 -13.21 -2.14
N ARG A 105 8.89 -12.27 -1.18
CA ARG A 105 9.97 -11.64 -0.43
C ARG A 105 10.07 -12.13 1.02
N HIS A 106 9.12 -12.93 1.49
CA HIS A 106 9.19 -13.52 2.82
C HIS A 106 10.16 -14.73 2.81
N PRO A 107 11.09 -14.83 3.78
CA PRO A 107 12.02 -15.97 3.88
C PRO A 107 11.29 -17.32 3.86
N ASP A 108 10.26 -17.45 4.70
CA ASP A 108 9.42 -18.65 4.81
C ASP A 108 8.27 -18.74 3.78
N LYS A 109 8.26 -17.88 2.75
CA LYS A 109 7.20 -17.83 1.72
C LYS A 109 5.78 -17.65 2.28
N HIS A 110 5.65 -16.96 3.41
CA HIS A 110 4.35 -16.51 3.93
C HIS A 110 4.00 -15.12 3.38
N ALA A 111 2.71 -14.88 3.14
CA ALA A 111 2.22 -13.55 2.76
C ALA A 111 1.57 -12.92 3.98
N GLU A 112 2.05 -11.75 4.41
CA GLU A 112 1.43 -11.01 5.52
C GLU A 112 0.00 -10.56 5.16
N TRP A 113 -0.22 -10.24 3.88
CA TRP A 113 -1.54 -9.96 3.35
C TRP A 113 -1.98 -11.00 2.32
N VAL A 114 -3.24 -11.43 2.42
CA VAL A 114 -3.89 -12.36 1.49
C VAL A 114 -5.29 -11.85 1.11
N PRO A 115 -5.83 -12.18 -0.07
CA PRO A 115 -7.14 -11.70 -0.56
C PRO A 115 -8.36 -12.16 0.25
N GLN A 116 -8.18 -13.01 1.26
CA GLN A 116 -9.20 -13.35 2.24
C GLN A 116 -9.38 -12.25 3.29
N TYR A 117 -8.38 -11.41 3.52
CA TYR A 117 -8.46 -10.34 4.52
C TYR A 117 -9.24 -9.14 3.99
N GLN A 118 -10.04 -8.56 4.89
CA GLN A 118 -10.79 -7.35 4.60
C GLN A 118 -9.84 -6.15 4.57
N LEU A 119 -9.89 -5.35 3.50
CA LEU A 119 -9.04 -4.16 3.34
C LEU A 119 -9.26 -3.13 4.46
N SER A 120 -10.48 -3.04 4.98
CA SER A 120 -10.83 -2.18 6.11
C SER A 120 -10.25 -2.65 7.45
N GLU A 121 -9.88 -3.92 7.57
CA GLU A 121 -9.31 -4.48 8.81
C GLU A 121 -7.79 -4.64 8.71
N THR A 122 -7.22 -4.53 7.51
CA THR A 122 -5.77 -4.61 7.28
C THR A 122 -5.19 -3.33 6.70
N ILE A 123 -5.47 -3.01 5.44
CA ILE A 123 -4.70 -2.00 4.70
C ILE A 123 -4.91 -0.59 5.24
N LEU A 124 -6.15 -0.19 5.55
CA LEU A 124 -6.38 1.13 6.12
C LEU A 124 -5.87 1.25 7.57
N PRO A 125 -6.10 0.27 8.47
CA PRO A 125 -5.46 0.28 9.79
C PRO A 125 -3.93 0.29 9.74
N TRP A 126 -3.30 -0.50 8.86
CA TRP A 126 -1.85 -0.50 8.68
C TRP A 126 -1.34 0.81 8.11
N ALA A 127 -2.06 1.44 7.18
CA ALA A 127 -1.73 2.79 6.70
C ALA A 127 -1.81 3.83 7.83
N SER A 128 -2.83 3.73 8.69
CA SER A 128 -2.97 4.60 9.87
C SER A 128 -1.80 4.43 10.83
N LEU A 129 -1.40 3.19 11.12
CA LEU A 129 -0.26 2.89 11.98
C LEU A 129 1.08 3.35 11.37
N TRP A 130 1.26 3.14 10.07
CA TRP A 130 2.43 3.64 9.35
C TRP A 130 2.54 5.17 9.48
N LEU A 131 1.43 5.89 9.33
CA LEU A 131 1.38 7.34 9.45
C LEU A 131 1.68 7.82 10.88
N PHE A 132 1.26 7.08 11.90
CA PHE A 132 1.64 7.35 13.29
C PHE A 132 3.16 7.30 13.47
N TYR A 133 3.81 6.23 13.00
CA TYR A 133 5.26 6.10 13.09
C TYR A 133 6.01 7.09 12.19
N PHE A 134 5.42 7.47 11.05
CA PHE A 134 5.94 8.55 10.22
C PHE A 134 5.95 9.88 10.97
N GLU A 135 4.88 10.22 11.68
CA GLU A 135 4.86 11.44 12.50
C GLU A 135 5.92 11.40 13.61
N GLN A 136 6.13 10.26 14.26
CA GLN A 136 7.22 10.11 15.25
C GLN A 136 8.60 10.25 14.59
N TRP A 137 8.82 9.57 13.47
CA TRP A 137 10.06 9.61 12.70
C TRP A 137 10.41 11.01 12.21
N LEU A 138 9.41 11.83 11.84
CA LEU A 138 9.65 13.23 11.48
C LEU A 138 10.32 14.02 12.63
N HIS A 139 10.03 13.66 13.88
CA HIS A 139 10.61 14.33 15.06
C HIS A 139 11.92 13.70 15.51
N SER A 140 12.00 12.37 15.57
CA SER A 140 13.15 11.65 16.13
C SER A 140 14.22 11.29 15.10
N GLY A 141 13.85 11.16 13.82
CA GLY A 141 14.66 10.54 12.78
C GLY A 141 14.80 9.01 12.89
N ILE A 142 14.23 8.39 13.93
CA ILE A 142 14.30 6.95 14.21
C ILE A 142 12.96 6.31 13.83
N TRP A 143 13.02 5.23 13.04
CA TRP A 143 11.83 4.51 12.60
C TRP A 143 11.44 3.42 13.61
N GLU A 144 10.35 3.66 14.35
CA GLU A 144 9.81 2.74 15.36
C GLU A 144 8.70 1.82 14.79
N GLY A 145 8.40 1.93 13.50
CA GLY A 145 7.30 1.20 12.88
C GLY A 145 7.57 -0.27 12.57
N GLY A 146 8.81 -0.73 12.79
CA GLY A 146 9.25 -2.06 12.43
C GLY A 146 9.07 -2.34 10.93
N GLY A 147 8.85 -3.61 10.59
CA GLY A 147 8.72 -4.08 9.21
C GLY A 147 10.02 -4.63 8.65
N ALA A 148 9.92 -5.63 7.76
CA ALA A 148 11.09 -6.24 7.14
C ALA A 148 11.64 -5.32 6.04
N HIS A 149 12.90 -4.92 6.19
CA HIS A 149 13.69 -4.31 5.14
C HIS A 149 14.28 -5.42 4.26
N PRO A 150 14.10 -5.40 2.93
CA PRO A 150 14.63 -6.46 2.07
C PRO A 150 16.16 -6.47 1.96
N ASN A 151 16.85 -5.36 2.25
CA ASN A 151 18.31 -5.29 2.32
C ASN A 151 18.73 -4.41 3.51
N ASP A 152 19.88 -4.73 4.11
CA ASP A 152 20.45 -4.01 5.26
C ASP A 152 20.85 -2.55 4.91
N ASP A 153 21.04 -2.25 3.62
CA ASP A 153 21.38 -0.91 3.09
C ASP A 153 20.20 -0.18 2.41
N ASP A 154 18.98 -0.75 2.42
CA ASP A 154 17.84 -0.17 1.71
C ASP A 154 16.97 0.64 2.67
N ASP A 155 17.07 1.97 2.61
CA ASP A 155 16.14 2.89 3.30
C ASP A 155 14.69 2.85 2.73
N GLY A 156 14.28 1.69 2.21
CA GLY A 156 12.90 1.31 1.98
C GLY A 156 12.30 1.93 0.72
N ILE A 157 12.98 1.81 -0.43
CA ILE A 157 12.42 2.20 -1.74
C ILE A 157 12.11 0.97 -2.60
N TYR A 158 10.83 0.59 -2.68
CA TYR A 158 10.38 -0.57 -3.46
C TYR A 158 10.18 -0.25 -4.95
N TYR A 159 10.82 -0.99 -5.85
CA TYR A 159 10.43 -1.05 -7.25
C TYR A 159 9.44 -2.22 -7.46
N GLU A 160 8.24 -1.95 -7.98
CA GLU A 160 7.38 -3.02 -8.51
C GLU A 160 8.16 -3.72 -9.63
N LYS A 161 8.31 -5.04 -9.55
CA LYS A 161 8.83 -5.80 -10.69
C LYS A 161 7.82 -5.66 -11.82
N ILE A 162 8.17 -4.89 -12.85
CA ILE A 162 7.41 -4.84 -14.10
C ILE A 162 7.30 -6.29 -14.60
N PRO A 163 6.08 -6.81 -14.89
CA PRO A 163 5.96 -8.12 -15.51
C PRO A 163 6.79 -8.14 -16.79
N ARG A 164 7.71 -9.09 -16.93
CA ARG A 164 8.46 -9.28 -18.18
C ARG A 164 7.44 -9.36 -19.32
N GLN A 165 7.44 -8.37 -20.19
CA GLN A 165 6.76 -8.49 -21.48
C GLN A 165 7.35 -9.72 -22.15
N GLY A 166 6.48 -10.65 -22.57
CA GLY A 166 6.88 -11.85 -23.27
C GLY A 166 7.78 -11.46 -24.44
N THR A 167 8.98 -12.01 -24.46
CA THR A 167 9.87 -11.96 -25.61
C THR A 167 9.19 -12.74 -26.74
N TYR A 168 8.49 -12.05 -27.63
CA TYR A 168 8.27 -12.58 -28.97
C TYR A 168 9.63 -12.53 -29.68
N SER A 169 10.24 -13.71 -29.82
CA SER A 169 11.42 -13.91 -30.65
C SER A 169 11.14 -13.37 -32.06
N GLN A 170 11.92 -12.38 -32.48
CA GLN A 170 12.09 -12.10 -33.91
C GLN A 170 12.85 -13.29 -34.50
N ASP A 171 12.11 -14.23 -35.10
CA ASP A 171 12.69 -15.21 -35.99
C ASP A 171 13.18 -14.48 -37.26
N ARG A 172 14.50 -14.33 -37.36
CA ARG A 172 15.15 -13.93 -38.60
C ARG A 172 15.31 -15.18 -39.45
N ARG A 173 14.59 -15.25 -40.57
CA ARG A 173 15.13 -15.87 -41.80
C ARG A 173 14.73 -15.05 -43.02
N LYS A 174 15.70 -14.26 -43.49
CA LYS A 174 15.97 -13.97 -44.90
C LYS A 174 16.91 -15.07 -45.42
N PRO A 175 17.04 -15.34 -46.73
CA PRO A 175 17.02 -14.39 -47.85
C PRO A 175 15.68 -14.23 -48.56
#